data_AF-D9XQF3-F1
#
_entry.id   AF-D9XQF3-F1
#
_cell.length_a   1.000
_cell.length_b   1.000
_cell.length_c   1.000
_cell.angle_alpha   90.00
_cell.angle_beta   90.00
_cell.angle_gamma   90.00
#
_symmetry.space_group_name_H-M   'P 1'
#
loop_
_entity.id
_entity.type
_entity.pdbx_description
1 polymer ?
#
loop_
_entity_poly.entity_id
_entity_poly.type
_entity_poly.pdbx_seq_one_letter_code
_entity_poly.pdbx_strand_id
1 'polypeptide(L)' 'MPRKHIERIIGEDQEERELRLGAWIGNQRSRAATLSPERVEQLSAIGMRWA' A
#
# COMPACT_ATOMS: atom_id res chain seq x y z
N MET A 1 -8.66 -5.59 -1.14
CA MET A 1 -7.68 -6.28 -0.27
C MET A 1 -8.15 -6.23 1.17
N PRO A 2 -8.33 -7.38 1.83
CA PRO A 2 -8.64 -7.45 3.27
C PRO A 2 -7.51 -6.84 4.11
N ARG A 3 -7.82 -6.24 5.26
CA ARG A 3 -6.82 -5.61 6.16
C ARG A 3 -5.72 -6.58 6.62
N LYS A 4 -6.05 -7.87 6.75
CA LYS A 4 -5.12 -8.94 7.16
C LYS A 4 -4.25 -9.49 6.01
N HIS A 5 -4.37 -8.97 4.78
CA HIS A 5 -3.58 -9.43 3.64
C HIS A 5 -2.09 -9.18 3.87
N ILE A 6 -1.30 -10.24 3.70
CA ILE A 6 0.17 -10.23 3.74
C ILE A 6 0.67 -10.61 2.34
N GLU A 7 1.55 -9.78 1.81
CA GLU A 7 2.26 -10.03 0.56
C GLU A 7 3.67 -10.55 0.89
N ARG A 8 4.12 -11.60 0.19
CA ARG A 8 5.49 -12.08 0.28
C ARG A 8 6.26 -11.62 -0.94
N ILE A 9 7.39 -10.96 -0.71
CA ILE A 9 8.29 -10.52 -1.78
C ILE A 9 9.69 -11.06 -1.51
N ILE A 10 10.43 -11.32 -2.57
CA ILE A 10 11.85 -11.68 -2.51
C ILE A 10 12.63 -10.41 -2.81
N GLY A 11 13.48 -10.00 -1.87
CA GLY A 11 14.39 -8.86 -2.02
C GLY A 11 15.51 -9.14 -3.02
N GLU A 12 16.22 -8.09 -3.41
CA GLU A 12 17.41 -8.20 -4.28
C GLU A 12 18.52 -9.05 -3.66
N ASP A 13 18.54 -9.14 -2.32
CA ASP A 13 19.38 -10.00 -1.49
C ASP A 13 18.87 -11.45 -1.39
N GLN A 14 17.84 -11.82 -2.15
CA GLN A 14 17.12 -13.09 -2.07
C GLN A 14 16.45 -13.35 -0.71
N GLU A 15 16.28 -12.32 0.12
CA GLU A 15 15.58 -12.44 1.40
C GLU A 15 14.06 -12.38 1.19
N GLU A 16 13.32 -13.34 1.74
CA GLU A 16 11.85 -13.29 1.78
C GLU A 16 11.38 -12.31 2.85
N ARG A 17 10.52 -11.36 2.46
CA ARG A 17 9.91 -10.37 3.35
C ARG A 17 8.40 -10.41 3.28
N GLU A 18 7.77 -10.38 4.44
CA GLU A 18 6.32 -10.28 4.59
C GLU A 18 5.89 -8.82 4.78
N LEU A 19 5.11 -8.31 3.82
CA LEU A 19 4.53 -6.99 3.88
C LEU A 19 3.05 -7.07 4.25
N ARG A 20 2.65 -6.37 5.31
CA ARG A 20 1.24 -6.22 5.72
C ARG A 20 0.50 -5.24 4.80
N LEU A 21 0.44 -5.57 3.52
CA LEU A 21 -0.06 -4.70 2.47
C LEU A 21 -1.52 -4.28 2.70
N GLY A 22 -2.36 -5.18 3.22
CA GLY A 22 -3.74 -4.84 3.58
C GLY A 22 -3.85 -3.73 4.64
N ALA A 23 -2.98 -3.77 5.65
CA ALA A 23 -2.94 -2.76 6.69
C ALA A 23 -2.37 -1.44 6.17
N TRP A 24 -1.33 -1.49 5.32
CA TRP A 24 -0.75 -0.31 4.68
C TRP A 24 -1.75 0.40 3.77
N ILE A 25 -2.47 -0.33 2.91
CA ILE A 25 -3.54 0.22 2.06
C ILE A 25 -4.60 0.91 2.93
N GLY A 26 -5.04 0.26 4.01
CA GLY A 26 -6.01 0.85 4.94
C GLY A 26 -5.52 2.17 5.56
N ASN A 27 -4.26 2.24 5.95
CA ASN A 27 -3.65 3.45 6.52
C ASN A 27 -3.52 4.58 5.47
N GLN A 28 -3.16 4.25 4.23
CA GLN A 28 -3.13 5.26 3.16
C GLN A 28 -4.52 5.87 2.94
N ARG A 29 -5.57 5.04 2.89
CA ARG A 29 -6.96 5.53 2.73
C ARG A 29 -7.40 6.40 3.90
N SER A 30 -7.18 5.96 5.14
CA SER A 30 -7.59 6.74 6.31
C SER A 30 -6.89 8.11 6.39
N ARG A 31 -5.69 8.21 5.81
CA ARG A 31 -4.90 9.44 5.80
C ARG A 31 -5.00 10.22 4.49
N ALA A 32 -5.88 9.82 3.56
CA ALA A 32 -5.97 10.40 2.23
C ALA A 32 -6.09 11.94 2.25
N ALA A 33 -6.85 12.49 3.20
CA ALA A 33 -7.03 13.94 3.38
C ALA A 33 -5.74 14.71 3.75
N THR A 34 -4.69 14.01 4.20
CA THR A 34 -3.41 14.58 4.61
C THR A 34 -2.25 14.21 3.68
N LEU A 35 -2.51 13.42 2.64
CA LEU A 35 -1.49 13.07 1.64
C LEU A 35 -1.24 14.25 0.71
N SER A 36 0.01 14.37 0.22
CA SER A 36 0.31 15.31 -0.84
C SER A 36 -0.44 14.92 -2.12
N PRO A 37 -0.80 15.89 -2.99
CA PRO A 37 -1.45 15.61 -4.26
C PRO A 37 -0.66 14.63 -5.14
N GLU A 38 0.67 14.83 -5.22
CA GLU A 38 1.58 13.93 -5.95
C GLU A 38 1.49 12.49 -5.44
N ARG A 39 1.41 12.30 -4.10
CA ARG A 39 1.32 10.96 -3.53
C ARG A 39 -0.01 10.30 -3.86
N VAL A 40 -1.12 11.06 -3.84
CA VAL A 40 -2.43 10.57 -4.24
C VAL A 40 -2.44 10.17 -5.72
N GLU A 41 -1.81 10.98 -6.57
CA GLU A 41 -1.68 10.69 -8.01
C GLU A 41 -0.89 9.41 -8.27
N GLN A 42 0.30 9.26 -7.67
CA GLN A 42 1.12 8.06 -7.80
C GLN A 42 0.37 6.79 -7.37
N LEU A 43 -0.34 6.85 -6.24
CA LEU A 43 -1.13 5.72 -5.75
C LEU A 43 -2.32 5.43 -6.67
N SER A 44 -2.99 6.45 -7.19
CA SER A 44 -4.11 6.30 -8.11
C SER A 44 -3.65 5.72 -9.46
N ALA A 45 -2.46 6.09 -9.93
CA ALA A 45 -1.85 5.57 -11.15
C ALA A 45 -1.61 4.04 -11.08
N ILE A 46 -1.30 3.51 -9.89
CA ILE A 46 -1.20 2.06 -9.65
C ILE A 46 -2.53 1.39 -9.29
N GLY A 47 -3.66 2.09 -9.43
CA GLY A 47 -5.00 1.55 -9.23
C GLY A 47 -5.53 1.58 -7.79
N MET A 48 -4.97 2.43 -6.92
CA MET A 48 -5.47 2.61 -5.56
C MET A 48 -6.94 3.04 -5.56
N ARG A 49 -7.76 2.33 -4.78
CA ARG A 49 -9.16 2.70 -4.52
C ARG A 49 -9.27 3.39 -3.18
N TRP A 50 -9.87 4.58 -3.18
CA TRP A 50 -10.04 5.42 -1.99
C TRP A 50 -11.35 5.16 -1.24
N ALA A 51 -12.33 4.52 -1.89
CA ALA A 51 -13.59 4.05 -1.30
C ALA A 51 -13.51 2.59 -0.78
#